data_AF-A0A7Z7CFJ1-F1
#
_entry.id   AF-A0A7Z7CFJ1-F1
#
_cell.length_a   1.000
_cell.length_b   1.000
_cell.length_c   1.000
_cell.angle_alpha   90.00
_cell.angle_beta   90.00
_cell.angle_gamma   90.00
#
_symmetry.space_group_name_H-M   'P 1'
#
loop_
_entity.id
_entity.type
_entity.pdbx_description
1 polymer ?
#
loop_
_entity_poly.entity_id
_entity_poly.type
_entity_poly.pdbx_seq_one_letter_code
_entity_poly.pdbx_strand_id
1 'polypeptide(L)'
;MTIHLPWLLRKNSIRMNIIISFGFSLLVAFFMTFMFTFLLAAFHPLGKLYEFQFHLAYLIPIIFTVIFVLSFFILTHHVVREIMSLESAIQVISEGNLNHRVPPMLLIELRGFSFQVNSMVEYLQEQMIKEREEEISKREWIEKITNELHKPLADIIGNVELLKSYQDKEEYVQILNVIYTAASQLRKLINDLFQYARLSSNDTRVT
;
A
#
# COMPACT_ATOMS: atom_id res chain seq x y z
N MET A 1 -21.40 34.58 7.01
CA MET A 1 -22.18 33.93 8.09
C MET A 1 -22.15 32.43 7.85
N THR A 2 -21.10 31.76 8.32
CA THR A 2 -21.01 30.29 8.40
C THR A 2 -20.28 29.99 9.69
N ILE A 3 -21.08 29.61 10.69
CA ILE A 3 -20.64 29.31 12.03
C ILE A 3 -19.88 27.98 11.97
N HIS A 4 -18.54 28.03 12.02
CA HIS A 4 -17.73 26.86 12.32
C HIS A 4 -17.92 26.49 13.80
N LEU A 5 -18.95 25.70 14.07
CA LEU A 5 -19.09 24.95 15.32
C LEU A 5 -18.09 23.76 15.32
N PRO A 6 -17.68 23.25 16.48
CA PRO A 6 -16.29 23.17 16.87
C PRO A 6 -15.79 21.72 16.86
N TRP A 7 -14.48 21.57 16.99
CA TRP A 7 -13.65 20.36 17.10
C TRP A 7 -14.07 19.29 18.15
N LEU A 8 -15.29 19.33 18.68
CA LEU A 8 -15.78 18.55 19.83
C LEU A 8 -16.43 17.20 19.46
N LEU A 9 -16.47 16.83 18.18
CA LEU A 9 -16.96 15.52 17.72
C LEU A 9 -15.85 14.62 17.15
N ARG A 10 -14.61 14.75 17.63
CA ARG A 10 -13.62 13.67 17.49
C ARG A 10 -13.91 12.61 18.56
N LYS A 11 -15.07 11.97 18.42
CA LYS A 11 -15.64 11.03 19.40
C LYS A 11 -15.12 9.62 19.15
N ASN A 12 -14.50 9.06 20.19
CA ASN A 12 -14.08 7.67 20.39
C ASN A 12 -12.85 7.21 19.60
N SER A 13 -11.66 7.58 20.07
CA SER A 13 -10.45 6.79 19.78
C SER A 13 -10.55 5.42 20.49
N ILE A 14 -10.10 4.32 19.88
CA ILE A 14 -10.04 2.95 20.47
C ILE A 14 -9.48 2.98 21.90
N ARG A 15 -8.41 3.76 22.11
CA ARG A 15 -7.82 3.99 23.43
C ARG A 15 -8.83 4.61 24.41
N MET A 16 -9.58 5.61 23.96
CA MET A 16 -10.60 6.28 24.75
C MET A 16 -11.75 5.34 25.11
N ASN A 17 -12.18 4.46 24.21
CA ASN A 17 -13.28 3.53 24.50
C ASN A 17 -12.84 2.39 25.44
N ILE A 18 -11.62 1.87 25.27
CA ILE A 18 -11.03 0.88 26.19
C ILE A 18 -10.78 1.53 27.56
N ILE A 19 -10.20 2.73 27.60
CA ILE A 19 -9.91 3.45 28.86
C ILE A 19 -11.19 3.87 29.57
N ILE A 20 -12.21 4.34 28.84
CA ILE A 20 -13.51 4.69 29.43
C ILE A 20 -14.22 3.43 29.92
N SER A 21 -14.24 2.34 29.14
CA SER A 21 -14.87 1.08 29.58
C SER A 21 -14.17 0.48 30.80
N PHE A 22 -12.83 0.45 30.78
CA PHE A 22 -12.00 -0.01 31.90
C PHE A 22 -12.18 0.87 33.13
N GLY A 23 -12.06 2.19 32.96
CA GLY A 23 -12.19 3.17 34.04
C GLY A 23 -13.61 3.21 34.62
N PHE A 24 -14.64 3.14 33.78
CA PHE A 24 -16.03 3.06 34.22
C PHE A 24 -16.29 1.76 34.97
N SER A 25 -15.81 0.62 34.47
CA SER A 25 -15.99 -0.65 35.18
C SER A 25 -15.22 -0.69 36.50
N LEU A 26 -14.03 -0.10 36.57
CA LEU A 26 -13.25 0.01 37.81
C LEU A 26 -13.95 0.93 38.83
N LEU A 27 -14.54 2.03 38.36
CA LEU A 27 -15.31 2.96 39.20
C LEU A 27 -16.59 2.28 39.71
N VAL A 28 -17.32 1.56 38.87
CA VAL A 28 -18.51 0.79 39.27
C VAL A 28 -18.15 -0.30 40.26
N ALA A 29 -17.07 -1.05 40.05
CA ALA A 29 -16.62 -2.08 40.98
C ALA A 29 -16.23 -1.48 42.34
N PHE A 30 -15.50 -0.36 42.34
CA PHE A 30 -15.14 0.37 43.55
C PHE A 30 -16.40 0.88 44.29
N PHE A 31 -17.33 1.51 43.56
CA PHE A 31 -18.56 2.06 44.12
C PHE A 31 -19.47 0.94 44.66
N MET A 32 -19.61 -0.17 43.94
CA MET A 32 -20.39 -1.33 44.40
C MET A 32 -19.78 -1.96 45.65
N THR A 33 -18.46 -2.13 45.68
CA THR A 33 -17.76 -2.66 46.86
C THR A 33 -17.93 -1.74 48.06
N PHE A 34 -17.81 -0.43 47.86
CA PHE A 34 -18.01 0.59 48.90
C PHE A 34 -19.47 0.68 49.40
N MET A 35 -20.44 0.66 48.50
CA MET A 35 -21.86 0.65 48.86
C MET A 35 -22.25 -0.60 49.63
N PHE A 36 -21.70 -1.75 49.23
CA PHE A 36 -21.97 -3.02 49.87
C PHE A 36 -21.38 -3.09 51.29
N THR A 37 -20.14 -2.64 51.49
CA THR A 37 -19.54 -2.56 52.84
C THR A 37 -20.27 -1.56 53.73
N PHE A 38 -20.70 -0.42 53.18
CA PHE A 38 -21.51 0.57 53.89
C PHE A 38 -22.89 0.02 54.31
N LEU A 39 -23.55 -0.71 53.41
CA LEU A 39 -24.84 -1.36 53.69
C LEU A 39 -24.69 -2.36 54.86
N LEU A 40 -23.69 -3.25 54.82
CA LEU A 40 -23.43 -4.20 55.91
C LEU A 40 -23.17 -3.48 57.24
N ALA A 41 -22.40 -2.39 57.24
CA ALA A 41 -22.15 -1.60 58.44
C ALA A 41 -23.42 -0.93 59.00
N ALA A 42 -24.36 -0.53 58.14
CA ALA A 42 -25.64 0.07 58.56
C ALA A 42 -26.60 -0.94 59.21
N PHE A 43 -26.53 -2.23 58.84
CA PHE A 43 -27.37 -3.31 59.40
C PHE A 43 -26.73 -4.04 60.60
N HIS A 44 -25.65 -3.49 61.17
CA HIS A 44 -24.91 -4.04 62.30
C HIS A 44 -25.70 -4.22 63.64
N PRO A 45 -26.94 -3.72 63.90
CA PRO A 45 -27.59 -3.96 65.20
C PRO A 45 -28.37 -5.28 65.36
N LEU A 46 -28.32 -6.28 64.45
CA LEU A 46 -29.11 -7.52 64.57
C LEU A 46 -28.23 -8.80 64.43
N GLY A 47 -28.11 -9.57 65.53
CA GLY A 47 -27.23 -10.76 65.67
C GLY A 47 -27.55 -11.99 64.80
N LYS A 48 -26.76 -13.07 64.98
CA LYS A 48 -26.73 -14.41 64.30
C LYS A 48 -26.74 -14.46 62.76
N LEU A 49 -27.04 -13.37 62.05
CA LEU A 49 -26.96 -13.26 60.58
C LEU A 49 -25.55 -12.87 60.09
N TYR A 50 -24.58 -12.71 60.99
CA TYR A 50 -23.23 -12.22 60.68
C TYR A 50 -22.45 -13.16 59.75
N GLU A 51 -22.51 -14.48 59.95
CA GLU A 51 -21.76 -15.45 59.12
C GLU A 51 -22.26 -15.45 57.67
N PHE A 52 -23.58 -15.38 57.47
CA PHE A 52 -24.17 -15.31 56.13
C PHE A 52 -23.81 -14.00 55.40
N GLN A 53 -23.76 -12.88 56.13
CA GLN A 53 -23.34 -11.57 55.59
C GLN A 53 -21.88 -11.58 55.13
N PHE A 54 -20.97 -12.22 55.88
CA PHE A 54 -19.57 -12.38 55.48
C PHE A 54 -19.43 -13.20 54.19
N HIS A 55 -20.17 -14.31 54.04
CA HIS A 55 -20.11 -15.11 52.81
C HIS A 55 -20.62 -14.33 51.58
N LEU A 56 -21.72 -13.58 51.72
CA LEU A 56 -22.21 -12.71 50.64
C LEU A 56 -21.19 -11.60 50.27
N ALA A 57 -20.48 -11.08 51.28
CA ALA A 57 -19.49 -10.02 51.11
C ALA A 57 -18.30 -10.40 50.24
N TYR A 58 -17.87 -11.66 50.30
CA TYR A 58 -16.78 -12.15 49.46
C TYR A 58 -17.26 -12.64 48.10
N LEU A 59 -18.47 -13.20 48.00
CA LEU A 59 -18.97 -13.77 46.74
C LEU A 59 -19.32 -12.71 45.68
N ILE A 60 -19.93 -11.60 46.08
CA ILE A 60 -20.33 -10.53 45.15
C ILE A 60 -19.14 -9.93 44.37
N PRO A 61 -18.03 -9.49 45.02
CA PRO A 61 -16.89 -8.93 44.29
C PRO A 61 -16.19 -9.96 43.40
N ILE A 62 -16.18 -11.24 43.78
CA ILE A 62 -15.64 -12.32 42.94
C ILE A 62 -16.46 -12.45 41.65
N ILE A 63 -17.79 -12.50 41.76
CA ILE A 63 -18.69 -12.58 40.59
C ILE A 63 -18.51 -11.36 39.69
N PHE A 64 -18.44 -10.15 40.27
CA PHE A 64 -18.18 -8.92 39.51
C PHE A 64 -16.84 -8.95 38.79
N THR A 65 -15.77 -9.44 39.44
CA THR A 65 -14.45 -9.57 38.83
C THR A 65 -14.49 -10.53 37.65
N VAL A 66 -15.18 -11.66 37.78
CA VAL A 66 -15.34 -12.64 36.69
C VAL A 66 -16.11 -12.03 35.52
N ILE A 67 -17.23 -11.36 35.78
CA ILE A 67 -18.02 -10.69 34.73
C ILE A 67 -17.19 -9.61 34.03
N PHE A 68 -16.40 -8.85 34.79
CA PHE A 68 -15.52 -7.83 34.24
C PHE A 68 -14.45 -8.42 33.31
N VAL A 69 -13.76 -9.48 33.74
CA VAL A 69 -12.75 -10.16 32.92
C VAL A 69 -13.36 -10.72 31.64
N LEU A 70 -14.54 -11.36 31.74
CA LEU A 70 -15.26 -11.88 30.57
C LEU A 70 -15.66 -10.76 29.60
N SER A 71 -16.25 -9.68 30.12
CA SER A 71 -16.65 -8.52 29.33
C SER A 71 -15.45 -7.87 28.62
N PHE A 72 -14.35 -7.69 29.34
CA PHE A 72 -13.11 -7.15 28.79
C PHE A 72 -12.57 -8.03 27.67
N PHE A 73 -12.51 -9.35 27.87
CA PHE A 73 -12.03 -10.28 26.86
C PHE A 73 -12.86 -10.24 25.58
N ILE A 74 -14.20 -10.24 25.71
CA ILE A 74 -15.12 -10.15 24.57
C ILE A 74 -14.93 -8.85 23.80
N LEU A 75 -14.80 -7.72 24.51
CA LEU A 75 -14.68 -6.41 23.88
C LEU A 75 -13.34 -6.25 23.15
N THR A 76 -12.24 -6.74 23.73
CA THR A 76 -10.91 -6.67 23.13
C THR A 76 -10.74 -7.64 21.97
N HIS A 77 -11.39 -8.81 22.00
CA HIS A 77 -11.26 -9.84 20.96
C HIS A 77 -11.60 -9.30 19.56
N HIS A 78 -12.66 -8.50 19.43
CA HIS A 78 -13.03 -7.90 18.14
C HIS A 78 -11.93 -6.97 17.60
N VAL A 79 -11.31 -6.17 18.47
CA VAL A 79 -10.25 -5.23 18.07
C VAL A 79 -9.01 -5.97 17.57
N VAL A 80 -8.57 -6.98 18.33
CA VAL A 80 -7.40 -7.80 17.95
C VAL A 80 -7.63 -8.50 16.62
N ARG A 81 -8.84 -9.04 16.41
CA ARG A 81 -9.20 -9.71 15.16
C ARG A 81 -9.11 -8.79 13.94
N GLU A 82 -9.56 -7.54 14.04
CA GLU A 82 -9.43 -6.59 12.93
C GLU A 82 -7.98 -6.22 12.63
N ILE A 83 -7.15 -6.05 13.66
CA ILE A 83 -5.73 -5.78 13.49
C ILE A 83 -5.03 -6.95 12.79
N MET A 84 -5.31 -8.19 13.20
CA MET A 84 -4.77 -9.38 12.53
C MET A 84 -5.24 -9.50 11.08
N SER A 85 -6.51 -9.15 10.81
CA SER A 85 -7.02 -9.13 9.43
C SER A 85 -6.29 -8.10 8.57
N LEU A 86 -6.02 -6.92 9.11
CA LEU A 86 -5.26 -5.88 8.42
C LEU A 86 -3.81 -6.32 8.14
N GLU A 87 -3.14 -6.86 9.15
CA GLU A 87 -1.78 -7.41 9.04
C GLU A 87 -1.69 -8.48 7.96
N SER A 88 -2.60 -9.46 7.98
CA SER A 88 -2.61 -10.54 6.99
C SER A 88 -2.83 -10.04 5.56
N ALA A 89 -3.71 -9.05 5.37
CA ALA A 89 -3.93 -8.45 4.05
C ALA A 89 -2.68 -7.73 3.54
N ILE A 90 -2.00 -6.98 4.42
CA ILE A 90 -0.76 -6.29 4.09
C ILE A 90 0.36 -7.28 3.77
N GLN A 91 0.45 -8.38 4.51
CA GLN A 91 1.43 -9.42 4.24
C GLN A 91 1.26 -9.99 2.82
N VAL A 92 0.04 -10.35 2.42
CA VAL A 92 -0.26 -10.86 1.06
C VAL A 92 0.11 -9.83 -0.01
N ILE A 93 -0.18 -8.54 0.23
CA ILE A 93 0.20 -7.45 -0.68
C ILE A 93 1.73 -7.34 -0.76
N SER A 94 2.43 -7.42 0.37
CA SER A 94 3.89 -7.31 0.44
C SER A 94 4.63 -8.48 -0.21
N GLU A 95 3.98 -9.65 -0.29
CA GLU A 95 4.46 -10.82 -1.03
C GLU A 95 4.31 -10.66 -2.56
N GLY A 96 3.78 -9.51 -3.02
CA GLY A 96 3.69 -9.14 -4.44
C GLY A 96 2.30 -9.34 -5.05
N ASN A 97 1.32 -9.82 -4.28
CA ASN A 97 -0.05 -9.94 -4.78
C ASN A 97 -0.80 -8.61 -4.69
N LEU A 98 -0.52 -7.71 -5.63
CA LEU A 98 -1.20 -6.42 -5.71
C LEU A 98 -2.67 -6.51 -6.15
N ASN A 99 -3.19 -7.69 -6.50
CA ASN A 99 -4.63 -7.88 -6.75
C ASN A 99 -5.42 -8.04 -5.45
N HIS A 100 -4.73 -8.29 -4.33
CA HIS A 100 -5.36 -8.33 -3.02
C HIS A 100 -5.70 -6.91 -2.53
N ARG A 101 -6.73 -6.81 -1.68
CA ARG A 101 -7.18 -5.55 -1.08
C ARG A 101 -7.47 -5.77 0.39
N VAL A 102 -7.19 -4.75 1.18
CA VAL A 102 -7.58 -4.72 2.59
C VAL A 102 -9.12 -4.68 2.66
N PRO A 103 -9.77 -5.60 3.40
CA PRO A 103 -11.23 -5.64 3.53
C PRO A 103 -11.77 -4.42 4.29
N PRO A 104 -13.08 -4.12 4.16
CA PRO A 104 -13.71 -3.03 4.90
C PRO A 104 -13.65 -3.29 6.41
N MET A 105 -13.08 -2.33 7.16
CA MET A 105 -12.91 -2.41 8.61
C MET A 105 -14.14 -1.83 9.35
N LEU A 106 -14.53 -2.43 10.48
CA LEU A 106 -15.62 -1.91 11.31
C LEU A 106 -15.09 -0.78 12.22
N LEU A 107 -13.82 -0.86 12.64
CA LEU A 107 -13.17 0.19 13.41
C LEU A 107 -12.87 1.41 12.55
N ILE A 108 -13.36 2.58 12.99
CA ILE A 108 -13.25 3.86 12.28
C ILE A 108 -11.78 4.22 12.01
N GLU A 109 -10.91 3.99 13.00
CA GLU A 109 -9.48 4.31 12.92
C GLU A 109 -8.74 3.44 11.92
N LEU A 110 -9.15 2.18 11.77
CA LEU A 110 -8.56 1.27 10.79
C LEU A 110 -9.16 1.46 9.39
N ARG A 111 -10.38 2.00 9.27
CA ARG A 111 -10.98 2.34 7.97
C ARG A 111 -10.14 3.31 7.17
N GLY A 112 -9.70 4.40 7.81
CA GLY A 112 -8.86 5.40 7.13
C GLY A 112 -7.53 4.81 6.65
N PHE A 113 -6.94 3.92 7.45
CA PHE A 113 -5.70 3.24 7.10
C PHE A 113 -5.91 2.20 5.97
N SER A 114 -6.96 1.38 6.05
CA SER A 114 -7.35 0.45 4.99
C SER A 114 -7.54 1.15 3.65
N PHE A 115 -8.21 2.32 3.65
CA PHE A 115 -8.36 3.13 2.45
C PHE A 115 -7.01 3.59 1.89
N GLN A 116 -6.14 4.16 2.73
CA GLN A 116 -4.82 4.62 2.31
C GLN A 116 -3.96 3.49 1.74
N VAL A 117 -3.97 2.31 2.37
CA VAL A 117 -3.25 1.13 1.87
C VAL A 117 -3.79 0.70 0.51
N ASN A 118 -5.11 0.63 0.35
CA ASN A 118 -5.70 0.24 -0.94
C ASN A 118 -5.39 1.24 -2.05
N SER A 119 -5.41 2.55 -1.76
CA SER A 119 -4.99 3.58 -2.73
C SER A 119 -3.50 3.47 -3.08
N MET A 120 -2.64 3.13 -2.11
CA MET A 120 -1.23 2.88 -2.38
C MET A 120 -1.04 1.65 -3.28
N VAL A 121 -1.79 0.57 -3.04
CA VAL A 121 -1.75 -0.64 -3.88
C VAL A 121 -2.20 -0.33 -5.30
N GLU A 122 -3.28 0.43 -5.47
CA GLU A 122 -3.77 0.87 -6.78
C GLU A 122 -2.71 1.69 -7.52
N TYR A 123 -2.11 2.68 -6.84
CA TYR A 123 -1.01 3.46 -7.41
C TYR A 123 0.18 2.58 -7.83
N LEU A 124 0.60 1.61 -7.01
CA LEU A 124 1.67 0.69 -7.35
C LEU A 124 1.33 -0.16 -8.58
N GLN A 125 0.09 -0.64 -8.71
CA GLN A 125 -0.34 -1.37 -9.89
C GLN A 125 -0.29 -0.52 -11.15
N GLU A 126 -0.74 0.73 -11.07
CA GLU A 126 -0.65 1.67 -12.19
C GLU A 126 0.81 1.94 -12.59
N GLN A 127 1.71 2.15 -11.62
CA GLN A 127 3.13 2.33 -11.91
C GLN A 127 3.74 1.09 -12.56
N MET A 128 3.40 -0.12 -12.10
CA MET A 128 3.89 -1.36 -12.73
C MET A 128 3.39 -1.53 -14.17
N ILE A 129 2.14 -1.16 -14.46
CA ILE A 129 1.61 -1.20 -15.83
C ILE A 129 2.38 -0.21 -16.70
N LYS A 130 2.56 1.03 -16.22
CA LYS A 130 3.29 2.07 -16.94
C LYS A 130 4.74 1.67 -17.20
N GLU A 131 5.45 1.16 -16.20
CA GLU A 131 6.81 0.66 -16.34
C GLU A 131 6.88 -0.45 -17.39
N ARG A 132 5.92 -1.38 -17.37
CA ARG A 132 5.85 -2.46 -18.38
C ARG A 132 5.61 -1.92 -19.80
N GLU A 133 4.73 -0.92 -19.95
CA GLU A 133 4.49 -0.27 -21.24
C GLU A 133 5.74 0.47 -21.75
N GLU A 134 6.48 1.12 -20.85
CA GLU A 134 7.76 1.78 -21.16
C GLU A 134 8.82 0.75 -21.59
N GLU A 135 8.93 -0.39 -20.89
CA GLU A 135 9.83 -1.47 -21.28
C GLU A 135 9.49 -2.07 -22.65
N ILE A 136 8.20 -2.28 -22.93
CA ILE A 136 7.73 -2.80 -24.23
C ILE A 136 8.07 -1.78 -25.33
N SER A 137 7.71 -0.52 -25.13
CA SER A 137 7.97 0.55 -26.10
C SER A 137 9.47 0.70 -26.39
N LYS A 138 10.31 0.60 -25.36
CA LYS A 138 11.77 0.61 -25.51
C LYS A 138 12.27 -0.59 -26.32
N ARG A 139 11.77 -1.80 -26.04
CA ARG A 139 12.13 -3.01 -26.80
C ARG A 139 11.74 -2.88 -28.27
N GLU A 140 10.51 -2.49 -28.55
CA GLU A 140 10.01 -2.32 -29.93
C GLU A 140 10.80 -1.25 -30.70
N TRP A 141 11.13 -0.13 -30.04
CA TRP A 141 11.93 0.92 -30.66
C TRP A 141 13.36 0.45 -30.99
N ILE A 142 14.01 -0.31 -30.10
CA ILE A 142 15.33 -0.90 -30.34
C ILE A 142 15.28 -1.88 -31.52
N GLU A 143 14.27 -2.75 -31.58
CA GLU A 143 14.10 -3.69 -32.68
C GLU A 143 13.93 -2.94 -34.01
N LYS A 144 13.05 -1.93 -34.02
CA LYS A 144 12.81 -1.09 -35.19
C LYS A 144 14.08 -0.43 -35.69
N ILE A 145 14.83 0.26 -34.82
CA ILE A 145 16.04 0.98 -35.25
C ILE A 145 17.14 0.02 -35.69
N THR A 146 17.27 -1.15 -35.06
CA THR A 146 18.23 -2.18 -35.48
C THR A 146 17.92 -2.67 -36.91
N ASN A 147 16.66 -2.96 -37.19
CA ASN A 147 16.23 -3.36 -38.54
C ASN A 147 16.44 -2.24 -39.57
N GLU A 148 16.14 -0.99 -39.21
CA GLU A 148 16.36 0.17 -40.07
C GLU A 148 17.85 0.44 -40.34
N LEU A 149 18.76 0.14 -39.41
CA LEU A 149 20.21 0.26 -39.60
C LEU A 149 20.78 -0.84 -40.51
N HIS A 150 20.26 -2.07 -40.41
CA HIS A 150 20.72 -3.19 -41.26
C HIS A 150 20.47 -2.94 -42.76
N LYS A 151 19.36 -2.29 -43.12
CA LYS A 151 19.01 -2.03 -44.52
C LYS A 151 20.04 -1.17 -45.28
N PRO A 152 20.41 0.05 -44.84
CA PRO A 152 21.43 0.85 -45.51
C PRO A 152 22.83 0.23 -45.39
N LEU A 153 23.12 -0.52 -44.32
CA LEU A 153 24.38 -1.26 -44.21
C LEU A 153 24.49 -2.34 -45.30
N ALA A 154 23.44 -3.14 -45.48
CA ALA A 154 23.37 -4.15 -46.54
C ALA A 154 23.44 -3.49 -47.93
N ASP A 155 22.78 -2.35 -48.13
CA ASP A 155 22.83 -1.59 -49.38
C ASP A 155 24.26 -1.08 -49.68
N ILE A 156 24.97 -0.56 -48.69
CA ILE A 156 26.38 -0.15 -48.83
C ILE A 156 27.25 -1.36 -49.22
N ILE A 157 27.13 -2.49 -48.50
CA ILE A 157 27.94 -3.69 -48.76
C ILE A 157 27.65 -4.22 -50.16
N GLY A 158 26.38 -4.37 -50.54
CA GLY A 158 25.98 -4.88 -51.84
C GLY A 158 26.48 -4.00 -52.98
N ASN A 159 26.33 -2.67 -52.88
CA ASN A 159 26.82 -1.75 -53.90
C ASN A 159 28.37 -1.72 -53.98
N VAL A 160 29.08 -1.87 -52.85
CA VAL A 160 30.54 -2.01 -52.85
C VAL A 160 30.98 -3.31 -53.54
N GLU A 161 30.23 -4.40 -53.40
CA GLU A 161 30.47 -5.65 -54.15
C GLU A 161 30.25 -5.48 -55.65
N LEU A 162 29.22 -4.72 -56.06
CA LEU A 162 29.00 -4.37 -57.47
C LEU A 162 30.18 -3.55 -58.02
N LEU A 163 30.70 -2.56 -57.29
CA LEU A 163 31.86 -1.75 -57.73
C LEU A 163 33.10 -2.59 -58.05
N LYS A 164 33.27 -3.76 -57.41
CA LYS A 164 34.39 -4.67 -57.71
C LYS A 164 34.27 -5.37 -59.06
N SER A 165 33.08 -5.36 -59.66
CA SER A 165 32.72 -6.18 -60.83
C SER A 165 32.46 -5.34 -62.10
N TYR A 166 32.15 -4.05 -61.97
CA TYR A 166 31.83 -3.16 -63.09
C TYR A 166 33.05 -2.35 -63.58
N GLN A 167 33.17 -2.18 -64.91
CA GLN A 167 34.27 -1.44 -65.55
C GLN A 167 33.83 -0.11 -66.20
N ASP A 168 32.54 0.17 -66.30
CA ASP A 168 32.04 1.41 -66.90
C ASP A 168 32.05 2.58 -65.92
N LYS A 169 32.49 3.74 -66.40
CA LYS A 169 32.70 4.94 -65.60
C LYS A 169 31.39 5.62 -65.18
N GLU A 170 30.36 5.57 -66.02
CA GLU A 170 29.05 6.16 -65.70
C GLU A 170 28.33 5.35 -64.62
N GLU A 171 28.34 4.03 -64.75
CA GLU A 171 27.77 3.08 -63.78
C GLU A 171 28.50 3.17 -62.42
N TYR A 172 29.83 3.32 -62.43
CA TYR A 172 30.64 3.53 -61.22
C TYR A 172 30.22 4.78 -60.43
N VAL A 173 29.94 5.90 -61.12
CA VAL A 173 29.49 7.15 -60.49
C VAL A 173 28.09 7.00 -59.90
N GLN A 174 27.19 6.28 -60.58
CA GLN A 174 25.85 6.01 -60.05
C GLN A 174 25.90 5.17 -58.77
N ILE A 175 26.67 4.08 -58.77
CA ILE A 175 26.82 3.21 -57.61
C ILE A 175 27.44 3.97 -56.42
N LEU A 176 28.46 4.81 -56.66
CA LEU A 176 29.02 5.70 -55.63
C LEU A 176 27.98 6.62 -54.99
N ASN A 177 27.05 7.18 -55.79
CA ASN A 177 25.97 8.02 -55.28
C ASN A 177 24.96 7.23 -54.43
N VAL A 178 24.67 5.97 -54.78
CA VAL A 178 23.83 5.08 -53.96
C VAL A 178 24.49 4.82 -52.61
N ILE A 179 25.77 4.44 -52.60
CA ILE A 179 26.55 4.23 -51.38
C ILE A 179 26.58 5.48 -50.51
N TYR A 180 26.81 6.67 -51.11
CA TYR A 180 26.83 7.93 -50.37
C TYR A 180 25.48 8.22 -49.71
N THR A 181 24.38 8.02 -50.45
CA THR A 181 23.01 8.18 -49.93
C THR A 181 22.75 7.24 -48.77
N ALA A 182 23.06 5.95 -48.92
CA ALA A 182 22.87 4.93 -47.89
C ALA A 182 23.72 5.22 -46.63
N ALA A 183 24.98 5.64 -46.79
CA ALA A 183 25.86 6.04 -45.69
C ALA A 183 25.34 7.29 -44.97
N SER A 184 24.78 8.26 -45.70
CA SER A 184 24.15 9.44 -45.12
C SER A 184 22.90 9.09 -44.32
N GLN A 185 22.08 8.15 -44.83
CA GLN A 185 20.90 7.63 -44.13
C GLN A 185 21.29 6.87 -42.85
N LEU A 186 22.30 6.00 -42.92
CA LEU A 186 22.83 5.30 -41.75
C LEU A 186 23.31 6.27 -40.67
N ARG A 187 24.05 7.32 -41.07
CA ARG A 187 24.48 8.39 -40.15
C ARG A 187 23.29 9.08 -39.48
N LYS A 188 22.20 9.34 -40.20
CA LYS A 188 20.99 9.94 -39.63
C LYS A 188 20.37 9.02 -38.56
N LEU A 189 20.19 7.74 -38.86
CA LEU A 189 19.65 6.76 -37.92
C LEU A 189 20.51 6.62 -36.66
N ILE A 190 21.84 6.65 -36.79
CA ILE A 190 22.77 6.65 -35.65
C ILE A 190 22.60 7.93 -34.80
N ASN A 191 22.44 9.09 -35.43
CA ASN A 191 22.19 10.33 -34.69
C ASN A 191 20.84 10.29 -33.94
N ASP A 192 19.80 9.77 -34.58
CA ASP A 192 18.47 9.61 -33.97
C ASP A 192 18.53 8.64 -32.76
N LEU A 193 19.29 7.54 -32.88
CA LEU A 193 19.58 6.61 -31.78
C LEU A 193 20.25 7.32 -30.59
N PHE A 194 21.32 8.10 -30.83
CA PHE A 194 22.02 8.82 -29.77
C PHE A 194 21.14 9.87 -29.09
N GLN A 195 20.29 10.56 -29.86
CA GLN A 195 19.37 11.55 -29.30
C GLN A 195 18.37 10.91 -28.34
N TYR A 196 17.75 9.79 -28.73
CA TYR A 196 16.83 9.04 -27.87
C TYR A 196 17.51 8.50 -26.61
N ALA A 197 18.71 7.92 -26.74
CA ALA A 197 19.47 7.41 -25.60
C ALA A 197 19.78 8.52 -24.58
N ARG A 198 20.10 9.73 -25.07
CA ARG A 198 20.36 10.90 -24.23
C ARG A 198 19.11 11.38 -23.49
N LEU A 199 17.96 11.46 -24.19
CA LEU A 199 16.68 11.82 -23.57
C LEU A 199 16.29 10.83 -22.47
N SER A 200 16.39 9.52 -22.77
CA SER A 200 16.09 8.46 -21.80
C SER A 200 16.99 8.48 -20.57
N SER A 201 18.26 8.88 -20.71
CA SER A 201 19.20 8.97 -19.58
C SER A 201 18.93 10.16 -18.66
N ASN A 202 18.34 11.24 -19.16
CA ASN A 202 18.19 12.48 -18.42
C ASN A 202 16.95 12.48 -17.50
N ASP A 203 15.93 11.68 -17.83
CA ASP A 203 14.76 11.45 -16.95
C ASP A 203 15.17 10.81 -15.61
N THR A 204 16.21 9.97 -15.59
CA THR A 204 16.66 9.29 -14.35
C THR A 204 17.32 10.21 -13.31
N ARG A 205 17.54 11.50 -13.60
CA ARG A 205 18.20 12.44 -12.67
C ARG A 205 17.24 13.47 -12.06
N VAL A 206 15.94 13.40 -12.36
CA VAL A 206 14.94 14.35 -11.87
C VAL A 206 13.87 13.62 -11.04
N THR A 207 14.30 12.88 -10.03
CA THR A 207 13.46 12.42 -8.90
C THR A 207 14.31 12.31 -7.66
#